data_AF-A0A350W0X6-F1
#
_entry.id   AF-A0A350W0X6-F1
#
_cell.length_a   1.000
_cell.length_b   1.000
_cell.length_c   1.000
_cell.angle_alpha   90.00
_cell.angle_beta   90.00
_cell.angle_gamma   90.00
#
_symmetry.space_group_name_H-M   'P 1'
#
loop_
_entity.id
_entity.type
_entity.pdbx_description
1 polymer ?
#
loop_
_entity_poly.entity_id
_entity_poly.type
_entity_poly.pdbx_seq_one_letter_code
_entity_poly.pdbx_strand_id
1 'polypeptide(L)'
;MSQNVYVNLKSLKTSVSGGRQTAFDKLSTAFGKYSKTGNDNNQVDKSTKYASRMDMLRVAVQDYLDPTAGMTDAQRERFIKKIYAKIQSGKKLTQDELAYLRRYDPVTYMKVARIQAQREALEAQLKCCKSKEEAQELYTDAVSRIPEDDPARAELLAAYDDAYGEFKKSDDYGSLPQKDEDRDK
;
A
#
# COMPACT_ATOMS: atom_id res chain seq x y z
N MET A 1 10.19 -25.03 11.17
CA MET A 1 8.87 -25.45 11.69
C MET A 1 7.90 -24.31 11.39
N SER A 2 7.01 -24.46 10.41
CA SER A 2 6.01 -23.44 10.08
C SER A 2 4.63 -24.00 10.44
N GLN A 3 3.97 -23.38 11.41
CA GLN A 3 2.62 -23.77 11.84
C GLN A 3 1.60 -23.27 10.83
N ASN A 4 0.87 -24.20 10.21
CA ASN A 4 -0.32 -23.89 9.41
C ASN A 4 -1.49 -23.60 10.35
N VAL A 5 -1.97 -22.36 10.35
CA VAL A 5 -3.22 -21.97 11.01
C VAL A 5 -4.40 -22.36 10.11
N TYR A 6 -5.09 -23.44 10.44
CA TYR A 6 -6.36 -23.79 9.82
C TYR A 6 -7.47 -22.91 10.42
N VAL A 7 -8.05 -22.02 9.62
CA VAL A 7 -9.30 -21.33 9.96
C VAL A 7 -10.48 -22.26 9.69
N ASN A 8 -11.28 -22.52 10.73
CA ASN A 8 -12.45 -23.40 10.68
C ASN A 8 -13.63 -22.66 10.02
N LEU A 9 -13.98 -23.05 8.80
CA LEU A 9 -15.04 -22.42 7.98
C LEU A 9 -16.48 -22.67 8.45
N LYS A 10 -16.71 -23.34 9.60
CA LYS A 10 -18.08 -23.71 10.02
C LYS A 10 -18.89 -22.60 10.71
N SER A 11 -18.33 -21.42 10.97
CA SER A 11 -19.06 -20.38 11.75
C SER A 11 -19.69 -19.24 10.94
N LEU A 12 -19.47 -19.12 9.63
CA LEU A 12 -20.10 -18.04 8.85
C LEU A 12 -21.44 -18.48 8.23
N LYS A 13 -22.48 -18.53 9.06
CA LYS A 13 -23.87 -18.36 8.59
C LYS A 13 -24.23 -16.88 8.67
N THR A 14 -24.20 -16.18 7.54
CA THR A 14 -24.87 -14.88 7.41
C THR A 14 -26.06 -15.03 6.48
N SER A 15 -27.25 -15.11 7.09
CA SER A 15 -28.51 -14.88 6.41
C SER A 15 -28.68 -13.38 6.20
N VAL A 16 -28.68 -12.91 4.95
CA VAL A 16 -29.28 -11.62 4.58
C VAL A 16 -30.17 -11.84 3.37
N SER A 17 -31.47 -11.79 3.65
CA SER A 17 -32.57 -11.68 2.69
C SER A 17 -32.53 -10.28 2.08
N GLY A 18 -32.43 -10.20 0.75
CA GLY A 18 -32.56 -8.96 0.01
C GLY A 18 -32.06 -9.15 -1.42
N GLY A 19 -32.96 -9.11 -2.40
CA GLY A 19 -32.73 -9.49 -3.80
C GLY A 19 -31.70 -8.66 -4.55
N ARG A 20 -30.41 -8.88 -4.27
CA ARG A 20 -29.26 -8.46 -5.06
C ARG A 20 -28.37 -9.67 -5.25
N GLN A 21 -28.18 -10.10 -6.50
CA GLN A 21 -27.27 -11.21 -6.82
C GLN A 21 -25.89 -10.88 -6.25
N THR A 22 -25.46 -11.64 -5.24
CA THR A 22 -24.16 -11.51 -4.60
C THR A 22 -23.05 -12.02 -5.53
N ALA A 23 -21.79 -11.68 -5.27
CA ALA A 23 -20.66 -12.21 -6.03
C ALA A 23 -20.61 -13.76 -6.01
N PHE A 24 -21.11 -14.37 -4.93
CA PHE A 24 -21.31 -15.82 -4.82
C PHE A 24 -22.41 -16.35 -5.75
N ASP A 25 -23.48 -15.59 -5.98
CA ASP A 25 -24.54 -15.96 -6.94
C ASP A 25 -24.04 -15.92 -8.39
N LYS A 26 -23.11 -15.00 -8.71
CA LYS A 26 -22.44 -14.98 -10.02
C LYS A 26 -21.47 -16.14 -10.18
N LEU A 27 -20.73 -16.49 -9.13
CA LEU A 27 -19.83 -17.66 -9.11
C LEU A 27 -20.61 -18.97 -9.22
N SER A 28 -21.73 -19.13 -8.51
CA SER A 28 -22.57 -20.33 -8.59
C SER A 28 -23.25 -20.44 -9.97
N THR A 29 -23.69 -19.33 -10.55
CA THR A 29 -24.25 -19.31 -11.92
C THR A 29 -23.19 -19.64 -12.98
N ALA A 30 -21.94 -19.19 -12.82
CA ALA A 30 -20.84 -19.52 -13.72
C ALA A 30 -20.38 -20.99 -13.59
N PHE A 31 -20.36 -21.53 -12.36
CA PHE A 31 -20.01 -22.93 -12.10
C PHE A 31 -21.14 -23.90 -12.52
N GLY A 32 -22.40 -23.50 -12.35
CA GLY A 32 -23.58 -24.29 -12.70
C GLY A 32 -23.83 -24.40 -14.21
N LYS A 33 -23.36 -23.43 -15.01
CA LYS A 33 -23.44 -23.50 -16.48
C LYS A 33 -22.50 -24.55 -17.10
N TYR A 34 -21.48 -25.00 -16.37
CA TYR A 34 -20.47 -25.93 -16.88
C TYR A 34 -20.65 -27.40 -16.45
N SER A 35 -21.70 -27.74 -15.69
CA SER A 35 -21.98 -29.13 -15.30
C SER A 35 -22.97 -29.86 -16.21
N LYS A 36 -23.45 -29.22 -17.28
CA LYS A 36 -24.44 -29.83 -18.18
C LYS A 36 -24.24 -29.48 -19.65
N THR A 37 -23.19 -30.02 -20.27
CA THR A 37 -23.25 -30.45 -21.68
C THR A 37 -22.23 -31.58 -21.84
N GLY A 38 -22.76 -32.76 -22.14
CA GLY A 38 -21.96 -33.94 -22.40
C GLY A 38 -21.24 -33.85 -23.74
N ASN A 39 -20.13 -34.58 -23.79
CA ASN A 39 -19.48 -35.17 -24.95
C ASN A 39 -19.01 -34.22 -26.06
N ASP A 40 -17.72 -33.87 -26.03
CA ASP A 40 -16.93 -33.82 -27.27
C ASP A 40 -15.43 -34.03 -26.99
N ASN A 41 -14.87 -34.96 -27.76
CA ASN A 41 -13.47 -35.34 -27.74
C ASN A 41 -12.61 -34.20 -28.31
N ASN A 42 -11.91 -33.47 -27.45
CA ASN A 42 -10.69 -32.79 -27.87
C ASN A 42 -9.69 -32.79 -26.72
N GLN A 43 -8.52 -33.40 -26.99
CA GLN A 43 -7.38 -33.51 -26.10
C GLN A 43 -6.70 -32.14 -26.00
N VAL A 44 -7.39 -31.17 -25.38
CA VAL A 44 -6.79 -29.91 -24.95
C VAL A 44 -6.27 -30.12 -23.54
N ASP A 45 -4.96 -30.00 -23.40
CA ASP A 45 -4.16 -30.38 -22.25
C ASP A 45 -4.77 -29.94 -20.92
N LYS A 46 -4.82 -30.88 -19.95
CA LYS A 46 -5.24 -30.63 -18.57
C LYS A 46 -4.49 -29.43 -17.97
N SER A 47 -3.21 -29.24 -18.31
CA SER A 47 -2.37 -28.12 -17.88
C SER A 47 -2.96 -26.75 -18.28
N THR A 48 -3.48 -26.62 -19.50
CA THR A 48 -4.10 -25.39 -20.02
C THR A 48 -5.40 -25.05 -19.28
N LYS A 49 -6.19 -26.06 -18.89
CA LYS A 49 -7.42 -25.86 -18.09
C LYS A 49 -7.13 -25.45 -16.65
N TYR A 50 -6.06 -25.97 -16.04
CA TYR A 50 -5.61 -25.54 -14.72
C TYR A 50 -4.98 -24.14 -14.76
N ALA A 51 -4.22 -23.81 -15.81
CA ALA A 51 -3.71 -22.47 -16.03
C ALA A 51 -4.87 -21.46 -16.14
N SER A 52 -5.88 -21.74 -16.98
CA SER A 52 -7.07 -20.89 -17.12
C SER A 52 -7.90 -20.74 -15.83
N ARG A 53 -8.05 -21.81 -15.03
CA ARG A 53 -8.71 -21.72 -13.70
C ARG A 53 -7.88 -20.97 -12.67
N MET A 54 -6.56 -21.14 -12.68
CA MET A 54 -5.65 -20.39 -11.80
C MET A 54 -5.59 -18.93 -12.19
N ASP A 55 -5.66 -18.61 -13.48
CA ASP A 55 -5.75 -17.24 -13.98
C ASP A 55 -7.10 -16.62 -13.62
N MET A 56 -8.21 -17.34 -13.76
CA MET A 56 -9.51 -16.87 -13.27
C MET A 56 -9.55 -16.67 -11.74
N LEU A 57 -8.93 -17.59 -10.98
CA LEU A 57 -8.80 -17.43 -9.53
C LEU A 57 -7.90 -16.24 -9.18
N ARG A 58 -6.80 -16.02 -9.91
CA ARG A 58 -5.95 -14.83 -9.76
C ARG A 58 -6.74 -13.56 -10.05
N VAL A 59 -7.48 -13.51 -11.15
CA VAL A 59 -8.29 -12.33 -11.52
C VAL A 59 -9.37 -12.07 -10.48
N ALA A 60 -10.12 -13.09 -10.05
CA ALA A 60 -11.18 -12.93 -9.05
C ALA A 60 -10.64 -12.55 -7.66
N VAL A 61 -9.48 -13.08 -7.27
CA VAL A 61 -8.77 -12.68 -6.04
C VAL A 61 -8.24 -11.26 -6.17
N GLN A 62 -7.73 -10.87 -7.34
CA GLN A 62 -7.26 -9.51 -7.61
C GLN A 62 -8.39 -8.49 -7.55
N ASP A 63 -9.58 -8.83 -8.06
CA ASP A 63 -10.77 -7.99 -8.01
C ASP A 63 -11.35 -7.90 -6.59
N TYR A 64 -11.19 -8.94 -5.77
CA TYR A 64 -11.59 -8.93 -4.36
C TYR A 64 -10.62 -8.13 -3.48
N LEU A 65 -9.34 -8.14 -3.82
CA LEU A 65 -8.28 -7.38 -3.14
C LEU A 65 -8.20 -5.93 -3.62
N ASP A 66 -9.02 -5.51 -4.59
CA ASP A 66 -9.11 -4.10 -4.97
C ASP A 66 -10.01 -3.38 -3.94
N PRO A 67 -9.45 -2.52 -3.06
CA PRO A 67 -10.24 -1.80 -2.06
C PRO A 67 -11.23 -0.81 -2.71
N THR A 68 -11.13 -0.58 -4.01
CA THR A 68 -12.07 0.23 -4.80
C THR A 68 -13.10 -0.59 -5.58
N ALA A 69 -13.05 -1.94 -5.52
CA ALA A 69 -14.06 -2.82 -6.11
C ALA A 69 -15.38 -2.74 -5.34
N GLY A 70 -16.23 -1.79 -5.73
CA GLY A 70 -17.53 -1.53 -5.12
C GLY A 70 -17.77 -0.08 -4.72
N MET A 71 -16.75 0.79 -4.84
CA MET A 71 -16.92 2.23 -4.68
C MET A 71 -17.60 2.84 -5.91
N THR A 72 -18.50 3.81 -5.68
CA THR A 72 -19.06 4.63 -6.77
C THR A 72 -17.99 5.54 -7.38
N ASP A 73 -18.18 6.01 -8.61
CA ASP A 73 -17.21 6.88 -9.30
C ASP A 73 -16.86 8.14 -8.47
N ALA A 74 -17.86 8.71 -7.78
CA ALA A 74 -17.67 9.84 -6.87
C ALA A 74 -16.81 9.50 -5.64
N GLN A 75 -16.91 8.28 -5.10
CA GLN A 75 -16.08 7.84 -3.99
C GLN A 75 -14.64 7.57 -4.46
N ARG A 76 -14.50 6.95 -5.64
CA ARG A 76 -13.19 6.74 -6.29
C ARG A 76 -12.47 8.06 -6.52
N GLU A 77 -13.15 9.08 -7.06
CA GLU A 77 -12.54 10.38 -7.30
C GLU A 77 -12.07 11.06 -6.00
N ARG A 78 -12.88 11.00 -4.94
CA ARG A 78 -12.48 11.52 -3.61
C ARG A 78 -11.27 10.78 -3.05
N PHE A 79 -11.22 9.47 -3.24
CA PHE A 79 -10.09 8.64 -2.82
C PHE A 79 -8.81 8.99 -3.59
N ILE A 80 -8.90 9.12 -4.92
CA ILE A 80 -7.79 9.56 -5.77
C ILE A 80 -7.30 10.95 -5.35
N LYS A 81 -8.21 11.91 -5.15
CA LYS A 81 -7.86 13.26 -4.67
C LYS A 81 -7.15 13.21 -3.32
N LYS A 82 -7.61 12.35 -2.40
CA LYS A 82 -6.95 12.14 -1.10
C LYS A 82 -5.55 11.56 -1.25
N ILE A 83 -5.34 10.61 -2.16
CA ILE A 83 -4.02 10.04 -2.48
C ILE A 83 -3.07 11.13 -2.94
N TYR A 84 -3.44 11.88 -3.99
CA TYR A 84 -2.57 12.92 -4.54
C TYR A 84 -2.32 14.05 -3.53
N ALA A 85 -3.33 14.43 -2.74
CA ALA A 85 -3.13 15.40 -1.65
C ALA A 85 -2.11 14.89 -0.62
N LYS A 86 -2.14 13.61 -0.25
CA LYS A 86 -1.14 13.01 0.64
C LYS A 86 0.25 13.03 0.03
N ILE A 87 0.38 12.61 -1.24
CA ILE A 87 1.64 12.62 -1.99
C ILE A 87 2.25 14.03 -2.01
N GLN A 88 1.45 15.04 -2.35
CA GLN A 88 1.90 16.44 -2.39
C GLN A 88 2.28 16.97 -1.00
N SER A 89 1.56 16.56 0.04
CA SER A 89 1.89 16.92 1.43
C SER A 89 3.05 16.10 2.03
N GLY A 90 3.64 15.16 1.29
CA GLY A 90 4.72 14.31 1.77
C GLY A 90 4.31 13.23 2.78
N LYS A 91 3.00 13.03 2.98
CA LYS A 91 2.47 12.09 3.99
C LYS A 91 2.58 10.64 3.53
N LYS A 92 2.75 9.72 4.49
CA LYS A 92 2.73 8.28 4.22
C LYS A 92 1.36 7.86 3.66
N LEU A 93 1.39 7.09 2.57
CA LEU A 93 0.19 6.46 2.01
C LEU A 93 -0.07 5.17 2.78
N THR A 94 -1.35 4.91 2.98
CA THR A 94 -1.83 3.65 3.55
C THR A 94 -1.68 2.50 2.55
N GLN A 95 -1.73 1.26 3.05
CA GLN A 95 -1.59 0.07 2.22
C GLN A 95 -2.63 0.01 1.09
N ASP A 96 -3.88 0.43 1.36
CA ASP A 96 -4.95 0.46 0.36
C ASP A 96 -4.68 1.50 -0.74
N GLU A 97 -4.17 2.67 -0.36
CA GLU A 97 -3.79 3.74 -1.29
C GLU A 97 -2.61 3.33 -2.19
N LEU A 98 -1.64 2.60 -1.63
CA LEU A 98 -0.52 2.03 -2.37
C LEU A 98 -0.97 0.91 -3.31
N ALA A 99 -1.86 0.02 -2.87
CA ALA A 99 -2.42 -1.05 -3.70
C ALA A 99 -3.17 -0.48 -4.91
N TYR A 100 -3.93 0.61 -4.69
CA TYR A 100 -4.59 1.34 -5.77
C TYR A 100 -3.58 1.88 -6.79
N LEU A 101 -2.56 2.63 -6.35
CA LEU A 101 -1.55 3.15 -7.27
C LEU A 101 -0.84 2.03 -8.03
N ARG A 102 -0.47 0.93 -7.36
CA ARG A 102 0.19 -0.21 -8.01
C ARG A 102 -0.64 -0.80 -9.16
N ARG A 103 -1.97 -0.72 -9.07
CA ARG A 103 -2.90 -1.26 -10.07
C ARG A 103 -3.19 -0.29 -11.20
N TYR A 104 -3.42 0.98 -10.89
CA TYR A 104 -3.91 1.99 -11.84
C TYR A 104 -2.82 2.93 -12.38
N ASP A 105 -1.80 3.23 -11.58
CA ASP A 105 -0.68 4.10 -11.95
C ASP A 105 0.64 3.59 -11.35
N PRO A 106 1.25 2.56 -11.99
CA PRO A 106 2.47 1.95 -11.48
C PRO A 106 3.66 2.92 -11.47
N VAL A 107 3.65 3.96 -12.33
CA VAL A 107 4.72 4.96 -12.38
C VAL A 107 4.68 5.83 -11.12
N THR A 108 3.50 6.35 -10.77
CA THR A 108 3.33 7.10 -9.52
C THR A 108 3.58 6.22 -8.29
N TYR A 109 3.18 4.95 -8.32
CA TYR A 109 3.48 4.01 -7.24
C TYR A 109 4.99 3.89 -6.98
N MET A 110 5.81 3.70 -8.03
CA MET A 110 7.27 3.62 -7.89
C MET A 110 7.86 4.90 -7.29
N LYS A 111 7.38 6.06 -7.75
CA LYS A 111 7.78 7.37 -7.20
C LYS A 111 7.49 7.46 -5.70
N VAL A 112 6.26 7.14 -5.30
CA VAL A 112 5.82 7.22 -3.91
C VAL A 112 6.53 6.19 -3.02
N ALA A 113 6.71 4.97 -3.51
CA ALA A 113 7.44 3.93 -2.78
C ALA A 113 8.88 4.36 -2.47
N ARG A 114 9.55 5.01 -3.43
CA ARG A 114 10.88 5.61 -3.21
C ARG A 114 10.83 6.70 -2.14
N ILE A 115 9.88 7.63 -2.24
CA ILE A 115 9.72 8.72 -1.24
C ILE A 115 9.52 8.14 0.16
N GLN A 116 8.67 7.13 0.32
CA GLN A 116 8.43 6.49 1.61
C GLN A 116 9.68 5.80 2.16
N ALA A 117 10.39 5.04 1.33
CA ALA A 117 11.63 4.38 1.75
C ALA A 117 12.69 5.41 2.19
N GLN A 118 12.83 6.52 1.47
CA GLN A 118 13.76 7.59 1.83
C GLN A 118 13.33 8.32 3.11
N ARG A 119 12.03 8.58 3.28
CA ARG A 119 11.47 9.15 4.52
C ARG A 119 11.72 8.23 5.72
N GLU A 120 11.50 6.93 5.58
CA GLU A 120 11.73 5.96 6.67
C GLU A 120 13.22 5.87 7.02
N ALA A 121 14.11 5.94 6.03
CA ALA A 121 15.55 6.02 6.28
C ALA A 121 15.93 7.28 7.06
N LEU A 122 15.34 8.44 6.72
CA LEU A 122 15.53 9.68 7.46
C LEU A 122 15.02 9.57 8.91
N GLU A 123 13.81 9.05 9.11
CA GLU A 123 13.24 8.85 10.46
C GLU A 123 14.09 7.90 11.31
N ALA A 124 14.61 6.82 10.71
CA ALA A 124 15.49 5.89 11.40
C ALA A 124 16.82 6.55 11.81
N GLN A 125 17.37 7.39 10.95
CA GLN A 125 18.58 8.15 11.24
C GLN A 125 18.34 9.20 12.33
N LEU A 126 17.23 9.94 12.26
CA LEU A 126 16.85 10.95 13.27
C LEU A 126 16.72 10.33 14.67
N LYS A 127 16.19 9.11 14.78
CA LYS A 127 16.11 8.38 16.06
C LYS A 127 17.46 7.97 16.63
N CYS A 128 18.48 7.86 15.79
CA CYS A 128 19.84 7.54 16.21
C CYS A 128 20.66 8.79 16.55
N CYS A 129 20.18 9.98 16.20
CA CYS A 129 20.87 11.23 16.50
C CYS A 129 20.99 11.46 18.01
N LYS A 130 22.14 11.93 18.44
CA LYS A 130 22.49 12.15 19.85
C LYS A 130 22.35 13.61 20.27
N SER A 131 22.27 14.54 19.32
CA SER A 131 22.04 15.96 19.56
C SER A 131 21.09 16.59 18.55
N LYS A 132 20.59 17.78 18.92
CA LYS A 132 19.75 18.61 18.06
C LYS A 132 20.52 19.14 16.84
N GLU A 133 21.81 19.46 17.01
CA GLU A 133 22.69 19.84 15.89
C GLU A 133 22.87 18.70 14.89
N GLU A 134 23.17 17.48 15.35
CA GLU A 134 23.32 16.31 14.46
C GLU A 134 22.02 16.04 13.67
N ALA A 135 20.87 16.11 14.33
CA ALA A 135 19.57 15.95 13.67
C ALA A 135 19.30 17.03 12.60
N GLN A 136 19.71 18.27 12.85
CA GLN A 136 19.58 19.37 11.89
C GLN A 136 20.53 19.22 10.71
N GLU A 137 21.79 18.88 10.97
CA GLU A 137 22.80 18.64 9.94
C GLU A 137 22.37 17.51 9.01
N LEU A 138 21.90 16.41 9.59
CA LEU A 138 21.40 15.25 8.85
C LEU A 138 20.22 15.60 7.96
N TYR A 139 19.28 16.41 8.45
CA TYR A 139 18.18 16.92 7.63
C TYR A 139 18.69 17.79 6.47
N THR A 140 19.62 18.72 6.72
CA THR A 140 20.17 19.58 5.66
C THR A 140 20.95 18.77 4.61
N ASP A 141 21.75 17.80 5.02
CA ASP A 141 22.48 16.89 4.14
C ASP A 141 21.51 16.03 3.32
N ALA A 142 20.46 15.50 3.94
CA ALA A 142 19.43 14.73 3.24
C ALA A 142 18.72 15.57 2.16
N VAL A 143 18.39 16.83 2.45
CA VAL A 143 17.79 17.79 1.50
C VAL A 143 18.77 18.12 0.36
N SER A 144 20.04 18.38 0.68
CA SER A 144 21.07 18.69 -0.33
C SER A 144 21.41 17.51 -1.24
N ARG A 145 21.22 16.27 -0.79
CA ARG A 145 21.39 15.07 -1.61
C ARG A 145 20.30 14.88 -2.66
N ILE A 146 19.17 15.60 -2.56
CA ILE A 146 18.09 15.50 -3.55
C ILE A 146 18.51 16.26 -4.81
N PRO A 147 18.59 15.61 -5.98
CA PRO A 147 18.91 16.29 -7.22
C PRO A 147 17.84 17.34 -7.55
N GLU A 148 18.26 18.50 -8.06
CA GLU A 148 17.34 19.58 -8.45
C GLU A 148 16.39 19.15 -9.58
N ASP A 149 16.88 18.30 -10.49
CA ASP A 149 16.14 17.77 -11.64
C ASP A 149 15.22 16.58 -11.30
N ASP A 150 15.13 16.17 -10.02
CA ASP A 150 14.27 15.03 -9.67
C ASP A 150 12.78 15.39 -9.82
N PRO A 151 12.00 14.65 -10.63
CA PRO A 151 10.57 14.91 -10.81
C PRO A 151 9.75 14.71 -9.53
N ALA A 152 10.33 14.10 -8.50
CA ALA A 152 9.75 13.87 -7.19
C ALA A 152 10.30 14.83 -6.11
N ARG A 153 11.13 15.81 -6.49
CA ARG A 153 11.84 16.69 -5.54
C ARG A 153 10.90 17.38 -4.57
N ALA A 154 9.82 17.98 -5.08
CA ALA A 154 8.86 18.71 -4.24
C ALA A 154 8.18 17.79 -3.21
N GLU A 155 7.75 16.60 -3.64
CA GLU A 155 7.08 15.64 -2.76
C GLU A 155 8.05 14.99 -1.76
N LEU A 156 9.31 14.77 -2.16
CA LEU A 156 10.35 14.26 -1.29
C LEU A 156 10.75 15.28 -0.22
N LEU A 157 10.89 16.55 -0.60
CA LEU A 157 11.12 17.64 0.35
C LEU A 157 9.98 17.76 1.35
N ALA A 158 8.73 17.75 0.87
CA ALA A 158 7.56 17.77 1.74
C ALA A 158 7.55 16.57 2.71
N ALA A 159 7.98 15.39 2.25
CA ALA A 159 8.07 14.20 3.09
C ALA A 159 9.15 14.31 4.17
N TYR A 160 10.30 14.90 3.83
CA TYR A 160 11.36 15.16 4.80
C TYR A 160 10.97 16.24 5.81
N ASP A 161 10.29 17.30 5.36
CA ASP A 161 9.77 18.36 6.23
C ASP A 161 8.73 17.83 7.23
N ASP A 162 7.81 16.98 6.76
CA ASP A 162 6.80 16.33 7.60
C ASP A 162 7.47 15.41 8.62
N ALA A 163 8.40 14.54 8.21
CA ALA A 163 9.11 13.63 9.09
C ALA A 163 9.97 14.36 10.14
N TYR A 164 10.73 15.37 9.72
CA TYR A 164 11.55 16.16 10.63
C TYR A 164 10.69 17.02 11.57
N GLY A 165 9.56 17.54 11.08
CA GLY A 165 8.57 18.24 11.88
C GLY A 165 7.90 17.34 12.93
N GLU A 166 7.60 16.09 12.59
CA GLU A 166 7.14 15.06 13.55
C GLU A 166 8.20 14.75 14.59
N PHE A 167 9.45 14.56 14.17
CA PHE A 167 10.57 14.31 15.08
C PHE A 167 10.80 15.48 16.04
N LYS A 168 10.78 16.73 15.57
CA LYS A 168 10.91 17.93 16.40
C LYS A 168 9.83 18.07 17.47
N LYS A 169 8.64 17.53 17.22
CA LYS A 169 7.52 17.52 18.16
C LYS A 169 7.54 16.32 19.11
N SER A 170 8.39 15.34 18.85
CA SER A 170 8.53 14.15 19.70
C SER A 170 9.29 14.47 20.98
N ASP A 171 8.98 13.72 22.05
CA ASP A 171 9.70 13.79 23.31
C ASP A 171 11.19 13.42 23.15
N ASP A 172 11.49 12.52 22.19
CA ASP A 172 12.86 12.13 21.84
C ASP A 172 13.70 13.37 21.50
N TYR A 173 13.24 14.23 20.60
CA TYR A 173 13.94 15.48 20.26
C TYR A 173 14.03 16.46 21.44
N GLY A 174 12.97 16.54 22.26
CA GLY A 174 12.96 17.38 23.46
C GLY A 174 14.07 16.99 24.46
N SER A 175 14.31 15.68 24.59
CA SER A 175 15.31 15.10 25.48
C SER A 175 16.76 15.22 24.99
N LEU A 176 16.98 15.55 23.71
CA LEU A 176 18.32 15.66 23.15
C LEU A 176 19.04 16.94 23.64
N PRO A 177 20.32 16.84 24.01
CA PRO A 177 21.16 18.01 24.26
C PRO A 177 21.34 18.84 22.99
N GLN A 178 21.67 20.11 23.16
CA GLN A 178 21.88 21.01 22.02
C GLN A 178 23.08 20.58 21.17
N LYS A 179 24.14 20.08 21.82
CA LYS A 179 25.37 19.56 21.20
C LYS A 179 25.75 18.21 21.77
N ASP A 180 26.43 17.38 20.97
CA ASP A 180 26.92 16.08 21.43
C ASP A 180 27.89 16.21 22.63
N GLU A 181 28.69 17.28 22.66
CA GLU A 181 29.67 17.55 23.73
C GLU A 181 29.04 17.90 25.09
N ASP A 182 27.75 18.27 25.11
CA ASP A 182 27.05 18.64 26.35
C ASP A 182 26.35 17.44 27.01
N ARG A 183 26.49 16.23 26.44
CA ARG A 183 25.94 14.98 27.00
C ARG A 183 26.71 14.47 28.21
N ASP A 184 28.01 14.79 28.29
CA ASP A 184 28.95 14.29 29.31
C ASP A 184 29.32 15.36 30.37
N LYS A 185 28.58 16.48 30.44
CA LYS A 185 28.72 17.52 31.47
C LYS A 185 27.60 17.44 32.50
#